data_AF-A0A235GAD9-F1
#
_entry.id   AF-A0A235GAD9-F1
#
_cell.length_a   1.000
_cell.length_b   1.000
_cell.length_c   1.000
_cell.angle_alpha   90.00
_cell.angle_beta   90.00
_cell.angle_gamma   90.00
#
_symmetry.space_group_name_H-M   'P 1'
#
loop_
_entity.id
_entity.type
_entity.pdbx_description
1 polymer ?
#
loop_
_entity_poly.entity_id
_entity_poly.type
_entity_poly.pdbx_seq_one_letter_code
_entity_poly.pdbx_strand_id
1 'polypeptide(L)'
;MQQSPPQREIAENLTDSVRNGVQVPELTVIPDGFVPTGAVICEFDRSVGVVDHALSLVEMRHRGDLTAVLAAYAVPSDPRDMTCHVDQPMPPTVWLIDDQGLGMRPALPLGRCGEFKWEAIEAVKALPVTERIVHPIPVTPEQEAQWTDIPG
;
A
#
# COMPACT_ATOMS: atom_id res chain seq x y z
N MET A 1 -31.13 -3.21 -25.30
CA MET A 1 -30.48 -1.93 -24.96
C MET A 1 -30.78 -1.63 -23.50
N GLN A 2 -29.86 -1.97 -22.61
CA GLN A 2 -29.89 -1.60 -21.19
C GLN A 2 -28.47 -1.17 -20.83
N GLN A 3 -28.38 0.02 -20.24
CA GLN A 3 -27.19 0.86 -20.11
C GLN A 3 -26.28 0.35 -18.98
N SER A 4 -24.96 0.38 -19.21
CA SER A 4 -23.94 0.15 -18.18
C SER A 4 -24.11 1.11 -16.99
N PRO A 5 -24.00 0.65 -15.72
CA PRO A 5 -23.75 1.56 -14.63
C PRO A 5 -22.30 2.07 -14.70
N PRO A 6 -22.07 3.37 -14.46
CA PRO A 6 -20.81 4.04 -14.75
C PRO A 6 -19.80 3.85 -13.63
N GLN A 7 -18.51 3.91 -13.98
CA GLN A 7 -17.32 3.97 -13.11
C GLN A 7 -17.32 5.12 -12.07
N ARG A 8 -18.45 5.78 -11.85
CA ARG A 8 -18.67 6.94 -10.98
C ARG A 8 -18.86 6.54 -9.51
N GLU A 9 -19.48 5.39 -9.26
CA GLU A 9 -19.77 4.88 -7.90
C GLU A 9 -18.49 4.52 -7.12
N ILE A 10 -17.43 4.11 -7.84
CA ILE A 10 -16.12 3.80 -7.27
C ILE A 10 -15.39 5.06 -6.79
N ALA A 11 -15.59 6.20 -7.48
CA ALA A 11 -15.01 7.48 -7.10
C ALA A 11 -15.73 8.07 -5.87
N GLU A 12 -17.04 7.80 -5.71
CA GLU A 12 -17.83 8.30 -4.59
C GLU A 12 -17.45 7.61 -3.26
N ASN A 13 -17.11 6.32 -3.29
CA ASN A 13 -16.66 5.58 -2.10
C ASN A 13 -15.27 6.01 -1.58
N LEU A 14 -14.37 6.47 -2.46
CA LEU A 14 -13.09 7.08 -2.04
C LEU A 14 -13.30 8.44 -1.35
N THR A 15 -14.42 9.11 -1.62
CA THR A 15 -14.73 10.43 -1.06
C THR A 15 -15.25 10.33 0.38
N ASP A 16 -15.82 9.20 0.79
CA ASP A 16 -16.33 9.02 2.16
C ASP A 16 -15.20 8.82 3.20
N SER A 17 -14.01 8.39 2.75
CA SER A 17 -12.78 8.39 3.57
C SER A 17 -12.27 9.82 3.88
N VAL A 18 -12.70 10.82 3.10
CA VAL A 18 -12.36 12.24 3.32
C VAL A 18 -13.21 12.86 4.45
N ARG A 19 -14.23 12.17 4.98
CA ARG A 19 -15.09 12.70 6.07
C ARG A 19 -14.36 13.06 7.37
N ASN A 20 -13.13 12.58 7.60
CA ASN A 20 -12.30 12.97 8.75
C ASN A 20 -11.22 14.01 8.44
N GLY A 21 -11.15 14.56 7.22
CA GLY A 21 -10.15 15.57 6.85
C GLY A 21 -8.70 15.09 6.89
N VAL A 22 -8.46 13.78 6.99
CA VAL A 22 -7.11 13.20 6.91
C VAL A 22 -6.67 13.22 5.44
N GLN A 23 -5.81 14.18 5.10
CA GLN A 23 -5.16 14.20 3.80
C GLN A 23 -4.13 13.05 3.76
N VAL A 24 -4.40 12.02 2.97
CA VAL A 24 -3.41 10.98 2.70
C VAL A 24 -2.37 11.58 1.74
N PRO A 25 -1.07 11.63 2.10
CA PRO A 25 -0.03 12.12 1.22
C PRO A 25 -0.01 11.33 -0.09
N GLU A 26 0.23 12.05 -1.19
CA GLU A 26 0.43 11.44 -2.50
C GLU A 26 1.72 10.62 -2.52
N LEU A 27 1.75 9.61 -3.39
CA LEU A 27 2.96 8.84 -3.65
C LEU A 27 3.96 9.75 -4.36
N THR A 28 5.19 9.79 -3.84
CA THR A 28 6.26 10.63 -4.38
C THR A 28 7.58 9.89 -4.41
N VAL A 29 8.51 10.38 -5.24
CA VAL A 29 9.92 9.99 -5.13
C VAL A 29 10.44 10.48 -3.78
N ILE A 30 11.32 9.70 -3.15
CA ILE A 30 11.98 10.08 -1.91
C ILE A 30 12.79 11.36 -2.17
N PRO A 31 12.50 12.48 -1.48
CA PRO A 31 13.24 13.72 -1.69
C PRO A 31 14.71 13.58 -1.29
N ASP A 32 15.59 14.29 -2.01
CA ASP A 32 17.00 14.37 -1.63
C ASP A 32 17.14 14.89 -0.20
N GLY A 33 17.92 14.18 0.61
CA GLY A 33 18.15 14.53 2.02
C GLY A 33 17.07 14.04 2.99
N PHE A 34 16.02 13.36 2.53
CA PHE A 34 15.13 12.62 3.44
C PHE A 34 15.88 11.41 4.03
N VAL A 35 16.00 11.37 5.36
CA VAL A 35 16.72 10.30 6.07
C VAL A 35 15.72 9.50 6.91
N PRO A 36 15.20 8.35 6.41
CA PRO A 36 14.30 7.53 7.19
C PRO A 36 15.03 6.87 8.35
N THR A 37 14.33 6.76 9.48
CA THR A 37 14.74 6.00 10.66
C THR A 37 13.92 4.73 10.86
N GLY A 38 12.83 4.58 10.11
CA GLY A 38 11.99 3.39 10.11
C GLY A 38 11.07 3.30 8.91
N ALA A 39 10.42 2.16 8.79
CA ALA A 39 9.38 1.93 7.79
C ALA A 39 8.15 1.31 8.46
N VAL A 40 6.97 1.59 7.90
CA VAL A 40 5.72 0.97 8.30
C VAL A 40 5.11 0.32 7.07
N ILE A 41 4.69 -0.94 7.21
CA ILE A 41 3.96 -1.66 6.17
C ILE A 41 2.59 -2.05 6.69
N CYS A 42 1.56 -1.72 5.92
CA CYS A 42 0.18 -2.01 6.24
C CYS A 42 -0.41 -2.98 5.22
N GLU A 43 -0.88 -4.13 5.71
CA GLU A 43 -1.43 -5.23 4.90
C GLU A 43 -2.69 -5.79 5.55
N PHE A 44 -3.72 -6.09 4.76
CA PHE A 44 -4.86 -6.85 5.27
C PHE A 44 -4.45 -8.31 5.49
N ASP A 45 -4.76 -8.84 6.68
CA ASP A 45 -4.56 -10.25 7.00
C ASP A 45 -5.61 -11.10 6.30
N ARG A 46 -5.22 -11.62 5.14
CA ARG A 46 -6.10 -12.46 4.32
C ARG A 46 -6.37 -13.83 4.94
N SER A 47 -5.56 -14.28 5.91
CA SER A 47 -5.69 -15.62 6.49
C SER A 47 -6.84 -15.74 7.49
N VAL A 48 -7.27 -14.61 8.07
CA VAL A 48 -8.32 -14.56 9.09
C VAL A 48 -9.70 -14.24 8.48
N GLY A 49 -9.74 -13.59 7.31
CA GLY A 49 -10.99 -13.17 6.67
C GLY A 49 -11.71 -12.06 7.44
N VAL A 50 -13.02 -11.95 7.25
CA VAL A 50 -13.88 -11.01 7.99
C VAL A 50 -14.31 -11.63 9.32
N VAL A 51 -14.08 -10.92 10.42
CA VAL A 51 -14.49 -11.33 11.78
C VAL A 51 -15.23 -10.16 12.41
N ASP A 52 -16.41 -10.42 13.00
CA ASP A 52 -17.25 -9.40 13.65
C ASP A 52 -17.50 -8.17 12.75
N HIS A 53 -17.78 -8.39 11.46
CA HIS A 53 -17.96 -7.35 10.43
C HIS A 53 -16.75 -6.41 10.27
N ALA A 54 -15.55 -6.90 10.54
CA ALA A 54 -14.31 -6.16 10.35
C ALA A 54 -13.23 -6.98 9.66
N LEU A 55 -12.41 -6.31 8.84
CA LEU A 55 -11.16 -6.84 8.31
C LEU A 55 -10.02 -6.51 9.26
N SER A 56 -9.02 -7.39 9.33
CA SER A 56 -7.80 -7.15 10.09
C SER A 56 -6.75 -6.46 9.22
N LEU A 57 -6.50 -5.17 9.46
CA LEU A 57 -5.36 -4.46 8.87
C LEU A 57 -4.16 -4.57 9.83
N VAL A 58 -3.11 -5.26 9.40
CA VAL A 58 -1.89 -5.44 10.18
C VAL A 58 -0.90 -4.35 9.80
N GLU A 59 -0.57 -3.51 10.77
CA GLU A 59 0.52 -2.54 10.72
C GLU A 59 1.77 -3.17 11.33
N MET A 60 2.84 -3.28 10.55
CA MET A 60 4.15 -3.71 11.03
C MET A 60 5.12 -2.55 10.94
N ARG A 61 5.80 -2.25 12.04
CA ARG A 61 6.84 -1.22 12.11
C ARG A 61 8.21 -1.86 12.09
N HIS A 62 8.99 -1.45 11.12
CA HIS A 62 10.34 -1.93 10.87
C HIS A 62 11.37 -0.87 11.24
N ARG A 63 12.46 -1.29 11.87
CA ARG A 63 13.64 -0.45 12.11
C ARG A 63 14.92 -1.25 11.86
N GLY A 64 15.99 -0.54 11.55
CA GLY A 64 17.29 -1.15 11.27
C GLY A 64 18.04 -0.36 10.19
N ASP A 65 18.96 -1.04 9.51
CA ASP A 65 19.69 -0.47 8.39
C ASP A 65 18.80 -0.38 7.14
N LEU A 66 18.36 0.85 6.82
CA LEU A 66 17.49 1.15 5.69
C LEU A 66 18.25 1.31 4.36
N THR A 67 19.57 1.07 4.32
CA THR A 67 20.39 1.26 3.11
C THR A 67 19.83 0.49 1.91
N ALA A 68 19.45 -0.77 2.10
CA ALA A 68 18.88 -1.59 1.03
C ALA A 68 17.50 -1.08 0.57
N VAL A 69 16.67 -0.60 1.49
CA VAL A 69 15.36 -0.01 1.19
C VAL A 69 15.52 1.23 0.33
N LEU A 70 16.39 2.15 0.75
CA LEU A 70 16.67 3.38 0.02
C LEU A 70 17.25 3.10 -1.36
N ALA A 71 18.20 2.17 -1.47
CA ALA A 71 18.77 1.78 -2.75
C ALA A 71 17.71 1.20 -3.71
N ALA A 72 16.79 0.39 -3.22
CA ALA A 72 15.73 -0.21 -4.03
C ALA A 72 14.71 0.84 -4.51
N TYR A 73 14.32 1.81 -3.68
CA TYR A 73 13.46 2.92 -4.11
C TYR A 73 14.15 3.89 -5.06
N ALA A 74 15.48 4.01 -5.01
CA ALA A 74 16.26 4.86 -5.90
C ALA A 74 16.42 4.28 -7.32
N VAL A 75 16.02 3.02 -7.55
CA VAL A 75 16.02 2.43 -8.89
C VAL A 75 15.06 3.22 -9.78
N PRO A 76 15.50 3.68 -10.97
CA PRO A 76 14.60 4.38 -11.88
C PRO A 76 13.46 3.49 -12.37
N SER A 77 12.28 4.08 -12.54
CA SER A 77 11.21 3.46 -13.33
C SER A 77 11.63 3.38 -14.80
N ASP A 78 11.23 2.29 -15.46
CA ASP A 78 11.48 2.11 -16.88
C ASP A 78 10.53 3.00 -17.71
N PRO A 79 10.92 3.38 -18.94
CA PRO A 79 10.00 3.99 -19.88
C PRO A 79 8.80 3.08 -20.15
N ARG A 80 7.59 3.65 -20.06
CA ARG A 80 6.34 2.90 -20.23
C ARG A 80 6.18 2.37 -21.66
N ASP A 81 5.86 1.08 -21.75
CA ASP A 81 5.35 0.42 -22.94
C ASP A 81 3.85 0.17 -22.76
N MET A 82 3.06 0.60 -23.74
CA MET A 82 1.59 0.50 -23.72
C MET A 82 1.09 -0.74 -24.48
N THR A 83 2.00 -1.57 -25.02
CA THR A 83 1.65 -2.76 -25.82
C THR A 83 1.52 -4.03 -25.01
N CYS A 84 2.02 -4.05 -23.77
CA CYS A 84 1.92 -5.17 -22.86
C CYS A 84 0.86 -4.95 -21.78
N HIS A 85 0.37 -6.06 -21.25
CA HIS A 85 -0.51 -6.11 -20.10
C HIS A 85 0.25 -6.67 -18.90
N VAL A 86 -0.04 -6.14 -17.72
CA VAL A 86 0.48 -6.65 -16.45
C VAL A 86 -0.69 -7.12 -15.59
N ASP A 87 -0.58 -8.35 -15.11
CA ASP A 87 -1.43 -8.89 -14.05
C ASP A 87 -0.53 -9.18 -12.86
N GLN A 88 -0.73 -8.43 -11.78
CA GLN A 88 0.10 -8.48 -10.58
C GLN A 88 -0.72 -8.10 -9.34
N PRO A 89 -0.33 -8.58 -8.15
CA PRO A 89 -0.97 -8.15 -6.93
C PRO A 89 -0.71 -6.66 -6.66
N MET A 90 -1.67 -6.01 -6.02
CA MET A 90 -1.47 -4.65 -5.49
C MET A 90 -0.44 -4.70 -4.36
N PRO A 91 0.58 -3.82 -4.35
CA PRO A 91 1.57 -3.78 -3.31
C PRO A 91 0.96 -3.33 -1.99
N PRO A 92 1.57 -3.75 -0.88
CA PRO A 92 1.20 -3.28 0.43
C PRO A 92 1.47 -1.78 0.55
N THR A 93 0.76 -1.12 1.47
CA THR A 93 1.02 0.30 1.71
C THR A 93 2.29 0.42 2.56
N VAL A 94 3.27 1.17 2.05
CA VAL A 94 4.51 1.47 2.77
C VAL A 94 4.59 2.95 3.11
N TRP A 95 5.06 3.22 4.32
CA TRP A 95 5.46 4.53 4.80
C TRP A 95 6.91 4.50 5.25
N LEU A 96 7.68 5.52 4.89
CA LEU A 96 9.00 5.78 5.47
C LEU A 96 8.87 6.91 6.48
N ILE A 97 9.46 6.72 7.66
CA ILE A 97 9.34 7.64 8.78
C ILE A 97 10.72 8.22 9.07
N ASP A 98 10.84 9.54 9.19
CA ASP A 98 12.08 10.23 9.55
C ASP A 98 12.32 10.29 11.07
N ASP A 99 13.36 11.01 11.49
CA ASP A 99 13.73 11.20 12.90
C ASP A 99 12.78 12.15 13.66
N GLN A 100 12.01 12.96 12.94
CA GLN A 100 10.95 13.81 13.50
C GLN A 100 9.62 13.07 13.67
N GLY A 101 9.54 11.82 13.18
CA GLY A 101 8.32 11.01 13.17
C GLY A 101 7.36 11.37 12.04
N LEU A 102 7.80 12.16 11.06
CA LEU A 102 7.01 12.49 9.88
C LEU A 102 7.10 11.35 8.86
N GLY A 103 5.93 10.94 8.36
CA GLY A 103 5.80 9.87 7.39
C GLY A 103 5.62 10.39 5.97
N MET A 104 6.28 9.74 5.01
CA MET A 104 6.01 9.90 3.58
C MET A 104 5.74 8.55 2.92
N ARG A 105 4.99 8.56 1.80
CA ARG A 105 4.65 7.36 1.04
C ARG A 105 5.49 7.29 -0.25
N PRO A 106 6.48 6.41 -0.34
CA PRO A 106 7.33 6.35 -1.52
C PRO A 106 6.59 5.69 -2.66
N ALA A 107 6.68 6.30 -3.85
CA ALA A 107 6.26 5.65 -5.08
C ALA A 107 7.19 4.45 -5.36
N LEU A 108 6.61 3.29 -5.66
CA LEU A 108 7.40 2.15 -6.11
C LEU A 108 7.91 2.40 -7.53
N PRO A 109 9.19 2.08 -7.80
CA PRO A 109 9.68 2.04 -9.16
C PRO A 109 8.87 1.05 -9.99
N LEU A 110 8.67 1.40 -11.26
CA LEU A 110 7.89 0.59 -12.19
C LEU A 110 8.77 -0.01 -13.28
N GLY A 111 8.47 -1.22 -13.69
CA GLY A 111 9.01 -1.81 -14.90
C GLY A 111 8.26 -1.32 -16.15
N ARG A 112 8.69 -1.81 -17.31
CA ARG A 112 8.26 -1.32 -18.62
C ARG A 112 6.75 -1.45 -18.85
N CYS A 113 6.13 -2.53 -18.38
CA CYS A 113 4.70 -2.78 -18.52
C CYS A 113 3.87 -2.19 -17.38
N GLY A 114 4.51 -1.54 -16.39
CA GLY A 114 3.86 -1.02 -15.20
C GLY A 114 3.80 -1.95 -14.02
N GLU A 115 4.48 -3.09 -14.12
CA GLU A 115 4.79 -3.94 -12.99
C GLU A 115 5.52 -3.15 -11.91
N PHE A 116 5.20 -3.39 -10.64
CA PHE A 116 5.97 -2.85 -9.54
C PHE A 116 7.31 -3.58 -9.46
N LYS A 117 8.39 -2.83 -9.26
CA LYS A 117 9.69 -3.40 -8.86
C LYS A 117 9.61 -3.73 -7.37
N TRP A 118 9.44 -5.01 -7.06
CA TRP A 118 9.11 -5.50 -5.71
C TRP A 118 10.28 -5.45 -4.73
N GLU A 119 11.51 -5.25 -5.21
CA GLU A 119 12.74 -5.24 -4.43
C GLU A 119 12.66 -4.24 -3.25
N ALA A 120 11.96 -3.12 -3.44
CA ALA A 120 11.77 -2.13 -2.37
C ALA A 120 10.86 -2.63 -1.24
N ILE A 121 9.78 -3.35 -1.58
CA ILE A 121 8.90 -3.98 -0.59
C ILE A 121 9.60 -5.12 0.12
N GLU A 122 10.33 -5.95 -0.63
CA GLU A 122 11.11 -7.06 -0.07
C GLU A 122 12.18 -6.56 0.90
N ALA A 123 12.89 -5.47 0.54
CA ALA A 123 13.86 -4.84 1.42
C ALA A 123 13.23 -4.34 2.73
N VAL A 124 12.01 -3.76 2.68
CA VAL A 124 11.30 -3.35 3.90
C VAL A 124 10.91 -4.57 4.74
N LYS A 125 10.36 -5.62 4.11
CA LYS A 125 9.96 -6.86 4.82
C LYS A 125 11.14 -7.61 5.44
N ALA A 126 12.34 -7.46 4.89
CA ALA A 126 13.56 -8.04 5.43
C ALA A 126 14.08 -7.33 6.70
N LEU A 127 13.62 -6.11 6.98
CA LEU A 127 14.01 -5.40 8.20
C LEU A 127 13.38 -6.02 9.44
N PRO A 128 14.06 -5.96 10.61
CA PRO A 128 13.49 -6.37 11.88
C PRO A 128 12.16 -5.65 12.18
N VAL A 129 11.13 -6.43 12.49
CA VAL A 129 9.86 -5.92 13.02
C VAL A 129 10.07 -5.55 14.49
N THR A 130 9.81 -4.29 14.80
CA THR A 130 9.86 -3.74 16.17
C THR A 130 8.50 -3.68 16.83
N GLU A 131 7.44 -3.56 16.04
CA GLU A 131 6.07 -3.48 16.53
C GLU A 131 5.11 -4.09 15.50
N ARG A 132 4.07 -4.77 16.00
CA ARG A 132 2.97 -5.29 15.19
C ARG A 132 1.66 -4.89 15.85
N ILE A 133 0.84 -4.15 15.11
CA ILE A 133 -0.45 -3.65 15.57
C ILE A 133 -1.52 -4.22 14.61
N VAL A 134 -2.64 -4.66 15.16
CA VAL A 134 -3.80 -5.10 14.36
C VAL A 134 -4.90 -4.08 14.53
N HIS A 135 -5.33 -3.49 13.43
CA HIS A 135 -6.42 -2.53 13.37
C HIS A 135 -7.66 -3.21 12.79
N PRO A 136 -8.77 -3.30 13.54
CA PRO A 136 -10.03 -3.75 12.99
C PRO A 136 -10.61 -2.64 12.11
N ILE A 137 -10.84 -2.94 10.83
CA ILE A 137 -11.44 -2.04 9.86
C ILE A 137 -12.88 -2.49 9.62
N PRO A 138 -13.89 -1.77 10.14
CA PRO A 138 -15.28 -2.12 9.92
C PRO A 138 -15.60 -2.15 8.43
N VAL A 139 -16.36 -3.15 8.00
CA VAL A 139 -16.82 -3.31 6.62
C VAL A 139 -18.34 -3.31 6.53
N THR A 140 -18.85 -2.87 5.39
CA THR A 140 -20.27 -3.03 5.05
C THR A 140 -20.57 -4.48 4.66
N PRO A 141 -21.84 -4.91 4.71
CA PRO A 141 -22.21 -6.25 4.24
C PRO A 141 -21.81 -6.54 2.79
N GLU A 142 -21.78 -5.53 1.92
CA GLU A 142 -21.31 -5.67 0.53
C GLU A 142 -19.80 -5.93 0.46
N GLN A 143 -19.01 -5.17 1.23
CA GLN A 143 -17.56 -5.35 1.31
C GLN A 143 -17.19 -6.71 1.93
N GLU A 144 -17.96 -7.16 2.91
CA GLU A 144 -17.81 -8.49 3.52
C GLU A 144 -18.03 -9.62 2.50
N ALA A 145 -19.05 -9.50 1.65
CA ALA A 145 -19.29 -10.47 0.57
C ALA A 145 -18.13 -10.51 -0.44
N GLN A 146 -17.58 -9.35 -0.82
CA GLN A 146 -16.44 -9.27 -1.75
C GLN A 146 -15.18 -9.96 -1.21
N TRP A 147 -14.95 -9.92 0.10
CA TRP A 147 -13.77 -10.54 0.73
C TRP A 147 -13.90 -12.04 0.95
N THR A 148 -15.13 -12.55 1.01
CA THR A 148 -15.40 -13.99 1.19
C THR A 148 -15.25 -14.77 -0.13
N ASP A 149 -15.36 -14.09 -1.27
CA ASP A 149 -15.27 -14.67 -2.62
C ASP A 149 -13.83 -14.67 -3.21
N ILE A 150 -12.81 -14.22 -2.47
CA ILE A 150 -11.40 -14.30 -2.91
C ILE A 150 -10.83 -15.68 -2.49
N PRO A 151 -10.48 -16.59 -3.43
CA PRO A 151 -9.86 -17.85 -3.05
C PRO A 151 -8.51 -17.64 -2.36
N GLY A 152 -8.29 -18.34 -1.25
CA GLY A 152 -7.05 -18.34 -0.47
C GLY A 152 -5.89 -19.11 -1.10
#